data_AF-A0A2E5W3I4-F1
#
_entry.id   AF-A0A2E5W3I4-F1
#
_cell.length_a   1.000
_cell.length_b   1.000
_cell.length_c   1.000
_cell.angle_alpha   90.00
_cell.angle_beta   90.00
_cell.angle_gamma   90.00
#
_symmetry.space_group_name_H-M   'P 1'
#
loop_
_entity.id
_entity.type
_entity.pdbx_description
1 polymer ?
#
loop_
_entity_poly.entity_id
_entity_poly.type
_entity_poly.pdbx_seq_one_letter_code
_entity_poly.pdbx_strand_id
1 'polypeptide(L)' 'MKENEYPILKVTNVEWDKDHDEFDTLPTEFELKWGFKNWDTDEVSKWISQKFDWVFDSINIQQVGTWQEDSG' A
#
# COMPACT_ATOMS: atom_id res chain seq x y z
N MET A 1 27.15 1.94 5.13
CA MET A 1 25.78 1.51 5.48
C MET A 1 25.02 1.46 4.16
N LYS A 2 24.30 0.38 3.81
CA LYS A 2 23.70 0.27 2.47
C LYS A 2 22.55 1.27 2.37
N GLU A 3 22.71 2.28 1.51
CA GLU A 3 21.93 3.52 1.60
C GLU A 3 20.51 3.42 1.02
N ASN A 4 20.15 2.36 0.30
CA ASN A 4 18.90 2.30 -0.49
C ASN A 4 18.02 1.07 -0.19
N GLU A 5 17.75 0.81 1.09
CA GLU A 5 16.74 -0.19 1.49
C GLU A 5 15.41 0.51 1.72
N TYR A 6 14.39 0.10 0.97
CA TYR A 6 13.04 0.63 1.05
C TYR A 6 12.08 -0.45 1.57
N PRO A 7 11.04 -0.11 2.34
CA PRO A 7 10.13 -1.10 2.91
C PRO A 7 9.19 -1.68 1.85
N ILE A 8 8.91 -2.97 1.97
CA ILE A 8 7.81 -3.63 1.28
C ILE A 8 6.64 -3.69 2.26
N LEU A 9 5.54 -3.05 1.90
CA LEU A 9 4.32 -3.00 2.69
C LEU A 9 3.33 -4.00 2.10
N LYS A 10 2.87 -4.94 2.91
CA LYS A 10 1.74 -5.78 2.57
C LYS A 10 0.48 -5.11 3.08
N VAL A 11 -0.42 -4.87 2.13
CA VAL A 11 -1.74 -4.33 2.36
C VAL A 11 -2.71 -5.50 2.35
N THR A 12 -3.50 -5.66 3.41
CA THR A 12 -4.53 -6.69 3.52
C THR A 12 -5.79 -6.12 4.14
N ASN A 13 -6.89 -6.88 4.05
CA ASN A 13 -8.19 -6.53 4.62
C ASN A 13 -8.62 -5.12 4.20
N VAL A 14 -8.46 -4.78 2.92
CA VAL A 14 -8.97 -3.51 2.42
C VAL A 14 -10.49 -3.60 2.33
N GLU A 15 -11.17 -2.83 3.17
CA GLU A 15 -12.63 -2.68 3.16
C GLU A 15 -12.98 -1.46 2.32
N TRP A 16 -13.08 -1.68 1.01
CA TRP A 16 -13.50 -0.64 0.06
C TRP A 16 -14.94 -0.23 0.32
N ASP A 17 -15.18 1.08 0.21
CA ASP A 17 -16.52 1.62 0.28
C ASP A 17 -17.36 1.05 -0.88
N LYS A 18 -18.57 0.57 -0.57
CA LYS A 18 -19.46 -0.10 -1.52
C LYS A 18 -20.38 0.88 -2.25
N ASP A 19 -20.08 2.17 -2.20
CA ASP A 19 -20.86 3.22 -2.85
C ASP A 19 -21.06 3.00 -4.38
N HIS A 20 -20.25 2.16 -5.03
CA HIS A 20 -20.35 1.87 -6.47
C HIS A 20 -20.18 0.39 -6.80
N ASP A 21 -20.95 -0.13 -7.76
CA ASP A 21 -20.93 -1.55 -8.21
C ASP A 21 -19.56 -2.07 -8.70
N GLU A 22 -18.58 -1.19 -8.97
CA GLU A 22 -17.24 -1.58 -9.43
C GLU A 22 -16.28 -2.00 -8.28
N PHE A 23 -16.72 -1.90 -7.01
CA PHE A 23 -15.88 -2.22 -5.84
C PHE A 23 -15.36 -3.68 -5.82
N ASP A 24 -16.11 -4.61 -6.42
CA ASP A 24 -15.72 -6.04 -6.52
C ASP A 24 -14.45 -6.26 -7.38
N THR A 25 -14.04 -5.27 -8.16
CA THR A 25 -12.82 -5.34 -8.97
C THR A 25 -11.56 -4.92 -8.22
N LEU A 26 -11.72 -4.32 -7.04
CA LEU A 26 -10.61 -3.79 -6.26
C LEU A 26 -9.90 -4.88 -5.46
N PRO A 27 -8.56 -4.85 -5.39
CA PRO A 27 -7.82 -5.85 -4.64
C PRO A 27 -8.04 -5.66 -3.13
N THR A 28 -8.30 -6.76 -2.42
CA THR A 28 -8.39 -6.78 -0.96
C THR A 28 -7.05 -7.09 -0.29
N GLU A 29 -6.08 -7.57 -1.07
CA GLU A 29 -4.69 -7.73 -0.66
C GLU A 29 -3.71 -7.44 -1.80
N PHE A 30 -2.60 -6.76 -1.49
CA PHE A 30 -1.51 -6.53 -2.44
C PHE A 30 -0.20 -6.15 -1.72
N GLU A 31 0.91 -6.30 -2.42
CA GLU A 31 2.23 -5.84 -1.95
C GLU A 31 2.59 -4.51 -2.60
N LEU A 32 3.03 -3.56 -1.79
CA LEU A 32 3.40 -2.22 -2.16
C LEU A 32 4.89 -2.01 -1.84
N LYS A 33 5.67 -1.81 -2.90
CA LYS A 33 7.05 -1.34 -2.78
C LYS A 33 7.03 0.16 -2.49
N TRP A 34 7.19 0.52 -1.22
CA TRP A 34 7.16 1.92 -0.83
C TRP A 34 8.47 2.60 -1.24
N GLY A 35 8.41 3.86 -1.67
CA GLY A 35 9.56 4.61 -2.18
C GLY A 35 10.37 5.36 -1.12
N PHE A 36 9.98 5.25 0.16
CA PHE A 36 10.63 5.98 1.26
C PHE A 36 10.99 5.03 2.40
N LYS A 37 12.11 5.27 3.08
CA LYS A 37 12.50 4.47 4.26
C LYS A 37 11.49 4.54 5.38
N ASN A 38 10.98 5.74 5.61
CA ASN A 38 9.94 5.98 6.59
C ASN A 38 8.60 5.93 5.86
N TRP A 39 7.63 5.37 6.55
CA TRP A 39 6.26 5.31 6.11
C TRP A 39 5.39 5.37 7.36
N ASP A 40 4.21 5.93 7.19
CA ASP A 40 3.16 5.83 8.18
C ASP A 40 1.87 5.36 7.51
N THR A 41 0.97 4.83 8.34
CA THR A 41 -0.29 4.29 7.85
C THR A 41 -1.12 5.36 7.14
N ASP A 42 -1.12 6.62 7.58
CA ASP A 42 -1.94 7.69 6.99
C ASP A 42 -1.43 8.09 5.59
N GLU A 43 -0.12 8.23 5.41
CA GLU A 43 0.50 8.49 4.10
C GLU A 43 0.21 7.37 3.10
N VAL A 44 0.41 6.12 3.53
CA VAL A 44 0.20 4.95 2.66
C VAL A 44 -1.29 4.80 2.35
N SER A 45 -2.17 4.98 3.34
CA SER A 45 -3.61 4.97 3.16
C SER A 45 -4.06 6.01 2.12
N LYS A 46 -3.62 7.26 2.25
CA LYS A 46 -3.93 8.32 1.28
C LYS A 46 -3.46 7.98 -0.12
N TRP A 47 -2.24 7.43 -0.24
CA TRP A 47 -1.71 7.01 -1.53
C TRP A 47 -2.56 5.92 -2.16
N ILE A 48 -3.00 4.92 -1.38
CA ILE A 48 -3.86 3.82 -1.85
C ILE A 48 -5.18 4.38 -2.35
N SER A 49 -5.84 5.26 -1.59
CA SER A 49 -7.10 5.86 -2.03
C SER A 49 -6.95 6.64 -3.34
N GLN A 50 -5.88 7.42 -3.48
CA GLN A 50 -5.59 8.15 -4.72
C GLN A 50 -5.25 7.22 -5.89
N LYS A 51 -4.55 6.10 -5.63
CA LYS A 51 -4.12 5.16 -6.65
C LYS A 51 -5.28 4.41 -7.28
N PHE A 52 -6.25 4.03 -6.47
CA PHE A 52 -7.45 3.30 -6.90
C PHE A 52 -8.64 4.22 -7.17
N ASP A 53 -8.49 5.52 -6.94
CA ASP A 53 -9.57 6.52 -7.01
C ASP A 53 -10.79 6.12 -6.16
N TRP A 54 -10.52 5.56 -4.97
CA TRP A 54 -11.54 4.92 -4.14
C TRP A 54 -11.30 5.13 -2.64
N VAL A 55 -12.38 5.18 -1.85
CA VAL A 55 -12.32 5.34 -0.39
C VAL A 55 -12.47 3.98 0.29
N PHE A 56 -11.78 3.75 1.40
CA PHE A 56 -11.94 2.54 2.20
C PHE A 56 -12.22 2.91 3.65
N ASP A 57 -13.02 2.09 4.32
CA ASP A 57 -13.32 2.23 5.75
C ASP A 57 -12.15 1.75 6.60
N SER A 58 -11.48 0.70 6.14
CA SER A 58 -10.45 0.01 6.91
C SER A 58 -9.40 -0.59 6.00
N ILE A 59 -8.15 -0.58 6.49
CA ILE A 59 -7.01 -1.16 5.80
C ILE A 59 -5.97 -1.62 6.81
N ASN A 60 -5.37 -2.79 6.56
CA ASN A 60 -4.25 -3.26 7.34
C ASN A 60 -2.97 -3.15 6.52
N ILE A 61 -1.99 -2.41 7.03
CA ILE A 61 -0.72 -2.14 6.36
C ILE A 61 0.39 -2.64 7.26
N GLN A 62 1.19 -3.59 6.77
CA GLN A 62 2.28 -4.18 7.54
C GLN A 62 3.54 -4.24 6.71
N GLN A 63 4.67 -3.84 7.28
CA GLN A 63 5.96 -4.04 6.63
C GLN A 63 6.35 -5.52 6.70
N VAL A 64 6.42 -6.16 5.53
CA VAL A 64 6.77 -7.58 5.40
C VAL A 64 8.21 -7.82 4.93
N GLY A 65 8.90 -6.76 4.53
CA GLY A 65 10.30 -6.85 4.13
C GLY A 65 10.89 -5.51 3.73
N THR A 66 12.05 -5.58 3.10
CA THR A 66 12.71 -4.45 2.46
C THR A 66 13.17 -4.86 1.08
N TRP A 67 13.00 -3.99 0.10
CA TRP A 67 13.52 -4.15 -1.24
C TRP A 67 14.71 -3.20 -1.44
N GLN A 68 15.67 -3.64 -2.23
CA GLN A 68 16.76 -2.82 -2.71
C GLN A 68 16.48 -2.55 -4.18
N GLU A 69 16.58 -1.29 -4.58
CA GLU A 69 16.57 -0.92 -5.98
C GLU A 69 17.92 -1.37 -6.55
N ASP A 70 17.97 -2.58 -7.12
CA ASP A 70 19.16 -3.09 -7.79
C ASP A 70 19.38 -2.19 -9.02
N SER A 71 20.25 -1.20 -8.86
CA SER A 71 20.71 -0.35 -9.95
C SER A 71 21.62 -1.20 -10.84
N GLY A 72 21.00 -1.94 -11.76
CA GLY A 72 21.67 -2.61 -12.87
C GLY A 72 21.99 -1.64 -14.00
#